data_AF-A0A821A1R2-F1
#
_entry.id   AF-A0A821A1R2-F1
#
_cell.length_a   1.000
_cell.length_b   1.000
_cell.length_c   1.000
_cell.angle_alpha   90.00
_cell.angle_beta   90.00
_cell.angle_gamma   90.00
#
_symmetry.space_group_name_H-M   'P 1'
#
loop_
_entity.id
_entity.type
_entity.pdbx_description
1 polymer ?
#
loop_
_entity_poly.entity_id
_entity_poly.type
_entity_poly.pdbx_seq_one_letter_code
_entity_poly.pdbx_strand_id
1 'polypeptide(L)'
;MMDNCHQSILSDYKPNRNSTEQNETISTMISSTTTDGKTFDLCEQENILTDQLEKCKVKDATHLSERIKRTYQRIDSYIREDRIEEAEQERKYLNELEQTQILHEQVVFQKSNRYQKNTLVENNRSDLKNLRDDLTDMPCCAEKMTMELLVYFHQRLLDEFIFLETSDSVIQKLGELKTQIQNEELFSEEIRTYFDDLNRNIYNEDCSSAVNMLNNILRKIRPLHLQEIQRLIEKMEKTAELIRNKDIVLLIGVTGCGKSTTVQFLAGAKMKETKVATVPGRFLDHIEMCEPIENPGLIHITTSPYCRSETRYVMPVTVPLQDIFGPDETGELIFCDTPGFGDTSGPEVDIANSAGVLEALKNCKSVKILALSSYKSSGDRGQGIQKLAQILVKMIDHIEDRLKSIMYAFTNYKLTTDIHAILHDLKNFKVNNDLVLRSDKSFVALLTDMINKTEHGAEIINPIGGDPKSLIAKVRSLDGIENPAKVFQFSFSESTQSTISNQIHRYKTNITSAVKRKNLDLLLYNLRNFKILKNLIKQNFIEDSYNDSIRSVNEKIDEYSKEINKDFDRCLISHDGFKEEDILKYKYFHNYIQQIQKLKDYLGSN
;
A
#
# COMPACT_ATOMS: atom_id res chain seq x y z
N MET A 1 55.13 -53.78 -21.73
CA MET A 1 55.33 -53.48 -20.28
C MET A 1 55.72 -52.02 -20.11
N MET A 2 54.84 -51.10 -20.50
CA MET A 2 54.80 -49.69 -20.08
C MET A 2 53.46 -49.18 -20.62
N ASP A 3 52.44 -49.10 -19.76
CA ASP A 3 51.18 -48.34 -19.96
C ASP A 3 50.25 -48.58 -18.76
N ASN A 4 50.73 -48.37 -17.53
CA ASN A 4 49.90 -48.46 -16.32
C ASN A 4 50.50 -47.65 -15.15
N CYS A 5 50.75 -46.34 -15.35
CA CYS A 5 51.12 -45.46 -14.23
C CYS A 5 50.54 -44.03 -14.30
N HIS A 6 49.53 -43.75 -15.14
CA HIS A 6 48.92 -42.41 -15.24
C HIS A 6 47.42 -42.32 -14.96
N GLN A 7 46.80 -43.36 -14.40
CA GLN A 7 45.36 -43.34 -14.05
C GLN A 7 45.05 -43.25 -12.54
N SER A 8 46.04 -43.01 -11.66
CA SER A 8 45.81 -43.00 -10.20
C SER A 8 45.74 -41.61 -9.54
N ILE A 9 45.83 -40.50 -10.29
CA ILE A 9 45.84 -39.14 -9.71
C ILE A 9 44.62 -38.29 -10.13
N LEU A 10 43.78 -38.78 -11.06
CA LEU A 10 42.63 -38.02 -11.61
C LEU A 10 41.25 -38.49 -11.13
N SER A 11 41.15 -39.41 -10.16
CA SER A 11 39.85 -39.92 -9.68
C SER A 11 39.19 -39.13 -8.55
N ASP A 12 39.88 -38.18 -7.92
CA ASP A 12 39.36 -37.44 -6.75
C ASP A 12 38.75 -36.07 -7.08
N TYR A 13 38.70 -35.69 -8.36
CA TYR A 13 38.06 -34.43 -8.78
C TYR A 13 36.63 -34.66 -9.28
N LYS A 14 35.68 -34.83 -8.35
CA LYS A 14 34.27 -34.54 -8.61
C LYS A 14 33.96 -33.12 -8.10
N PRO A 15 33.38 -32.23 -8.91
CA PRO A 15 32.85 -30.97 -8.39
C PRO A 15 31.70 -31.31 -7.44
N ASN A 16 31.88 -30.94 -6.17
CA ASN A 16 30.91 -31.18 -5.12
C ASN A 16 29.63 -30.36 -5.40
N ARG A 17 28.66 -30.97 -6.08
CA ARG A 17 27.29 -30.45 -6.24
C ARG A 17 26.46 -30.94 -5.06
N ASN A 18 26.70 -30.38 -3.87
CA ASN A 18 25.77 -30.44 -2.75
C ASN A 18 25.67 -29.04 -2.14
N SER A 19 24.75 -28.24 -2.68
CA SER A 19 24.42 -26.88 -2.22
C SER A 19 23.72 -26.86 -0.85
N THR A 20 23.57 -27.99 -0.18
CA THR A 20 22.87 -28.12 1.11
C THR A 20 23.86 -28.17 2.28
N GLU A 21 24.99 -28.87 2.15
CA GLU A 21 26.03 -28.92 3.21
C GLU A 21 26.89 -27.65 3.26
N GLN A 22 27.12 -26.99 2.12
CA GLN A 22 27.76 -25.66 2.12
C GLN A 22 26.85 -24.58 2.74
N ASN A 23 25.53 -24.70 2.59
CA ASN A 23 24.59 -23.79 3.23
C ASN A 23 24.48 -24.02 4.74
N GLU A 24 24.58 -25.27 5.23
CA GLU A 24 24.69 -25.54 6.67
C GLU A 24 26.04 -25.03 7.23
N THR A 25 27.15 -25.26 6.54
CA THR A 25 28.48 -24.75 6.97
C THR A 25 28.55 -23.22 6.99
N ILE A 26 27.89 -22.55 6.03
CA ILE A 26 27.73 -21.09 6.03
C ILE A 26 26.81 -20.65 7.17
N SER A 27 25.73 -21.37 7.48
CA SER A 27 24.86 -21.08 8.63
C SER A 27 25.59 -21.24 9.99
N THR A 28 26.50 -22.20 10.12
CA THR A 28 27.34 -22.38 11.33
C THR A 28 28.47 -21.35 11.41
N MET A 29 28.98 -20.86 10.27
CA MET A 29 29.91 -19.72 10.22
C MET A 29 29.23 -18.38 10.52
N ILE A 30 27.96 -18.22 10.14
CA ILE A 30 27.11 -17.07 10.50
C ILE A 30 26.85 -17.02 12.01
N SER A 31 26.84 -18.15 12.71
CA SER A 31 26.74 -18.20 14.19
C SER A 31 28.08 -18.09 14.94
N SER A 32 29.23 -18.24 14.27
CA SER A 32 30.54 -18.36 14.95
C SER A 32 31.49 -17.16 14.77
N THR A 33 31.05 -16.09 14.10
CA THR A 33 31.75 -14.80 14.11
C THR A 33 31.37 -13.91 15.30
N THR A 34 30.57 -14.40 16.24
CA THR A 34 30.39 -13.82 17.58
C THR A 34 31.34 -14.48 18.58
N THR A 35 32.64 -14.25 18.45
CA THR A 35 33.53 -14.39 19.61
C THR A 35 33.29 -13.17 20.53
N ASP A 36 32.73 -13.42 21.71
CA ASP A 36 32.45 -12.48 22.82
C ASP A 36 31.14 -11.66 22.84
N GLY A 37 30.14 -11.98 22.00
CA GLY A 37 28.77 -11.43 22.19
C GLY A 37 28.63 -9.90 22.10
N LYS A 38 29.68 -9.18 21.68
CA LYS A 38 29.62 -7.76 21.37
C LYS A 38 29.13 -7.59 19.94
N THR A 39 27.96 -6.99 19.80
CA THR A 39 27.49 -6.46 18.52
C THR A 39 28.38 -5.26 18.18
N PHE A 40 29.22 -5.41 17.16
CA PHE A 40 30.02 -4.30 16.62
C PHE A 40 29.09 -3.18 16.14
N ASP A 41 29.41 -1.93 16.47
CA ASP A 41 28.68 -0.77 15.94
C ASP A 41 28.87 -0.69 14.41
N LEU A 42 27.87 -0.18 13.69
CA LEU A 42 27.89 -0.09 12.22
C LEU A 42 29.13 0.68 11.74
N CYS A 43 29.52 1.72 12.47
CA CYS A 43 30.72 2.52 12.20
C CYS A 43 32.00 1.66 12.28
N GLU A 44 32.07 0.72 13.23
CA GLU A 44 33.21 -0.18 13.37
C GLU A 44 33.27 -1.20 12.23
N GLN A 45 32.11 -1.73 11.80
CA GLN A 45 32.04 -2.63 10.64
C GLN A 45 32.40 -1.93 9.32
N GLU A 46 32.03 -0.66 9.16
CA GLU A 46 32.44 0.16 8.00
C GLU A 46 33.96 0.37 7.97
N ASN A 47 34.58 0.59 9.12
CA ASN A 47 36.03 0.72 9.22
C ASN A 47 36.72 -0.60 8.87
N ILE A 48 36.25 -1.73 9.42
CA ILE A 48 36.78 -3.07 9.10
C ILE A 48 36.64 -3.35 7.60
N LEU A 49 35.50 -3.00 6.99
CA LEU A 49 35.28 -3.16 5.55
C LEU A 49 36.27 -2.32 4.73
N THR A 50 36.49 -1.08 5.14
CA THR A 50 37.44 -0.17 4.47
C THR A 50 38.86 -0.74 4.51
N ASP A 51 39.30 -1.22 5.67
CA ASP A 51 40.61 -1.86 5.84
C ASP A 51 40.75 -3.13 4.98
N GLN A 52 39.68 -3.93 4.89
CA GLN A 52 39.68 -5.14 4.06
C GLN A 52 39.70 -4.83 2.56
N LEU A 53 39.00 -3.80 2.11
CA LEU A 53 39.05 -3.33 0.72
C LEU A 53 40.45 -2.86 0.35
N GLU A 54 41.11 -2.10 1.24
CA GLU A 54 42.49 -1.66 1.06
C GLU A 54 43.46 -2.85 1.01
N LYS A 55 43.33 -3.80 1.93
CA LYS A 55 44.11 -5.06 1.94
C LYS A 55 43.94 -5.84 0.63
N CYS A 56 42.71 -5.90 0.12
CA CYS A 56 42.40 -6.56 -1.14
C CYS A 56 42.83 -5.76 -2.38
N LYS A 57 43.32 -4.52 -2.22
CA LYS A 57 43.63 -3.57 -3.29
C LYS A 57 42.42 -3.30 -4.20
N VAL A 58 41.23 -3.26 -3.60
CA VAL A 58 39.97 -2.97 -4.28
C VAL A 58 39.55 -1.57 -3.85
N LYS A 59 39.43 -0.65 -4.82
CA LYS A 59 39.12 0.76 -4.52
C LYS A 59 37.71 0.95 -3.94
N ASP A 60 36.78 0.12 -4.38
CA ASP A 60 35.36 0.19 -4.02
C ASP A 60 34.76 -1.23 -4.08
N ALA A 61 33.91 -1.55 -3.10
CA ALA A 61 33.18 -2.80 -2.99
C ALA A 61 32.36 -3.13 -4.25
N THR A 62 31.96 -2.13 -5.04
CA THR A 62 31.28 -2.34 -6.34
C THR A 62 32.10 -3.20 -7.32
N HIS A 63 33.43 -3.25 -7.17
CA HIS A 63 34.32 -4.04 -8.01
C HIS A 63 34.62 -5.45 -7.47
N LEU A 64 34.15 -5.81 -6.26
CA LEU A 64 34.48 -7.10 -5.63
C LEU A 64 34.03 -8.30 -6.48
N SER A 65 32.80 -8.30 -6.99
CA SER A 65 32.27 -9.43 -7.77
C SER A 65 33.03 -9.66 -9.08
N GLU A 66 33.42 -8.58 -9.76
CA GLU A 66 34.24 -8.68 -10.97
C GLU A 66 35.66 -9.18 -10.63
N ARG A 67 36.22 -8.69 -9.53
CA ARG A 67 37.54 -9.09 -9.05
C ARG A 67 37.58 -10.57 -8.71
N ILE A 68 36.60 -11.07 -7.96
CA ILE A 68 36.42 -12.48 -7.61
C ILE A 68 36.35 -13.34 -8.88
N LYS A 69 35.52 -12.95 -9.85
CA LYS A 69 35.41 -13.66 -11.14
C LYS A 69 36.75 -13.76 -11.88
N ARG A 70 37.52 -12.66 -11.93
CA ARG A 70 38.85 -12.65 -12.55
C ARG A 70 39.84 -13.54 -11.80
N THR A 71 39.77 -13.58 -10.47
CA THR A 71 40.62 -14.46 -9.64
C THR A 71 40.33 -15.93 -9.91
N TYR A 72 39.05 -16.33 -9.99
CA TYR A 72 38.66 -17.70 -10.42
C TYR A 72 39.27 -18.08 -11.77
N GLN A 73 39.18 -17.19 -12.77
CA GLN A 73 39.75 -17.42 -14.10
C GLN A 73 41.27 -17.61 -14.08
N ARG A 74 41.99 -16.90 -13.20
CA ARG A 74 43.43 -17.06 -13.03
C ARG A 74 43.80 -18.39 -12.40
N ILE A 75 43.07 -18.79 -11.35
CA ILE A 75 43.25 -20.10 -10.70
C ILE A 75 43.11 -21.21 -11.75
N ASP A 76 42.07 -21.15 -12.58
CA ASP A 76 41.85 -22.13 -13.67
C ASP A 76 42.95 -22.09 -14.74
N SER A 77 43.55 -20.93 -15.02
CA SER A 77 44.69 -20.82 -15.93
C SER A 77 45.93 -21.49 -15.34
N TYR A 78 46.27 -21.18 -14.08
CA TYR A 78 47.43 -21.73 -13.40
C TYR A 78 47.35 -23.24 -13.23
N ILE A 79 46.17 -23.79 -12.91
CA ILE A 79 45.96 -25.24 -12.86
C ILE A 79 46.22 -25.90 -14.23
N ARG A 80 45.77 -25.27 -15.33
CA ARG A 80 46.01 -25.80 -16.70
C ARG A 80 47.47 -25.72 -17.12
N GLU A 81 48.21 -24.77 -16.58
CA GLU A 81 49.66 -24.58 -16.81
C GLU A 81 50.54 -25.40 -15.85
N ASP A 82 49.94 -26.23 -14.98
CA ASP A 82 50.62 -26.99 -13.92
C ASP A 82 51.38 -26.11 -12.90
N ARG A 83 50.91 -24.86 -12.72
CA ARG A 83 51.45 -23.85 -11.80
C ARG A 83 50.70 -23.85 -10.48
N ILE A 84 50.86 -24.95 -9.73
CA ILE A 84 50.04 -25.26 -8.56
C ILE A 84 50.27 -24.27 -7.41
N GLU A 85 51.50 -23.86 -7.16
CA GLU A 85 51.82 -22.91 -6.06
C GLU A 85 51.15 -21.54 -6.28
N GLU A 86 51.15 -21.03 -7.50
CA GLU A 86 50.47 -19.76 -7.81
C GLU A 86 48.94 -19.89 -7.75
N ALA A 87 48.40 -21.05 -8.13
CA ALA A 87 46.98 -21.34 -7.97
C ALA A 87 46.56 -21.36 -6.49
N GLU A 88 47.39 -21.91 -5.60
CA GLU A 88 47.14 -21.90 -4.15
C GLU A 88 47.21 -20.49 -3.55
N GLN A 89 48.17 -19.66 -3.99
CA GLN A 89 48.27 -18.26 -3.57
C GLN A 89 47.02 -17.46 -3.99
N GLU A 90 46.57 -17.62 -5.24
CA GLU A 90 45.34 -16.96 -5.71
C GLU A 90 44.09 -17.51 -5.00
N ARG A 91 44.04 -18.81 -4.63
CA ARG A 91 42.95 -19.35 -3.79
C ARG A 91 42.89 -18.70 -2.41
N LYS A 92 44.03 -18.43 -1.78
CA LYS A 92 44.07 -17.73 -0.50
C LYS A 92 43.57 -16.29 -0.63
N TYR A 93 43.97 -15.58 -1.69
CA TYR A 93 43.49 -14.23 -1.99
C TYR A 93 41.99 -14.22 -2.33
N LEU A 94 41.50 -15.23 -3.06
CA LEU A 94 40.07 -15.42 -3.35
C LEU A 94 39.25 -15.54 -2.05
N ASN A 95 39.70 -16.35 -1.09
CA ASN A 95 39.03 -16.46 0.20
C ASN A 95 38.95 -15.11 0.93
N GLU A 96 40.01 -14.30 0.88
CA GLU A 96 39.98 -12.95 1.46
C GLU A 96 38.95 -12.05 0.75
N LEU A 97 38.90 -12.08 -0.60
CA LEU A 97 37.91 -11.33 -1.37
C LEU A 97 36.46 -11.76 -1.06
N GLU A 98 36.22 -13.06 -0.93
CA GLU A 98 34.89 -13.59 -0.58
C GLU A 98 34.46 -13.20 0.83
N GLN A 99 35.37 -13.21 1.81
CA GLN A 99 35.10 -12.71 3.16
C GLN A 99 34.79 -11.20 3.16
N THR A 100 35.55 -10.42 2.40
CA THR A 100 35.28 -8.98 2.23
C THR A 100 33.93 -8.73 1.55
N GLN A 101 33.54 -9.56 0.58
CA GLN A 101 32.21 -9.48 -0.02
C GLN A 101 31.11 -9.78 1.00
N ILE A 102 31.26 -10.83 1.82
CA ILE A 102 30.30 -11.15 2.89
C ILE A 102 30.16 -9.98 3.86
N LEU A 103 31.28 -9.39 4.31
CA LEU A 103 31.27 -8.24 5.21
C LEU A 103 30.58 -7.02 4.57
N HIS A 104 30.86 -6.74 3.29
CA HIS A 104 30.17 -5.69 2.55
C HIS A 104 28.65 -5.91 2.51
N GLU A 105 28.21 -7.13 2.21
CA GLU A 105 26.78 -7.48 2.18
C GLU A 105 26.13 -7.31 3.57
N GLN A 106 26.85 -7.62 4.65
CA GLN A 106 26.39 -7.38 6.03
C GLN A 106 26.25 -5.89 6.34
N VAL A 107 27.26 -5.08 6.01
CA VAL A 107 27.23 -3.61 6.24
C VAL A 107 26.09 -2.97 5.43
N VAL A 108 25.92 -3.35 4.16
CA VAL A 108 24.82 -2.87 3.32
C VAL A 108 23.46 -3.26 3.91
N PHE A 109 23.30 -4.51 4.37
CA PHE A 109 22.07 -4.96 5.02
C PHE A 109 21.77 -4.17 6.30
N GLN A 110 22.77 -3.92 7.14
CA GLN A 110 22.59 -3.14 8.36
C GLN A 110 22.26 -1.66 8.08
N LYS A 111 22.91 -1.04 7.09
CA LYS A 111 22.57 0.33 6.63
C LYS A 111 21.13 0.41 6.14
N SER A 112 20.72 -0.55 5.30
CA SER A 112 19.35 -0.65 4.80
C SER A 112 18.37 -0.79 5.96
N ASN A 113 18.65 -1.66 6.93
CA ASN A 113 17.81 -1.82 8.13
C ASN A 113 17.76 -0.56 9.00
N ARG A 114 18.86 0.18 9.17
CA ARG A 114 18.89 1.42 9.94
C ARG A 114 18.05 2.50 9.28
N TYR A 115 18.14 2.64 7.96
CA TYR A 115 17.29 3.54 7.18
C TYR A 115 15.82 3.15 7.29
N GLN A 116 15.49 1.87 7.06
CA GLN A 116 14.12 1.35 7.20
C GLN A 116 13.57 1.54 8.62
N LYS A 117 14.39 1.33 9.65
CA LYS A 117 13.99 1.54 11.06
C LYS A 117 13.70 3.01 11.35
N ASN A 118 14.51 3.94 10.84
CA ASN A 118 14.26 5.38 11.01
C ASN A 118 12.97 5.81 10.30
N THR A 119 12.77 5.39 9.05
CA THR A 119 11.53 5.65 8.30
C THR A 119 10.31 5.04 8.98
N LEU A 120 10.43 3.82 9.52
CA LEU A 120 9.37 3.16 10.28
C LEU A 120 9.02 3.92 11.56
N VAL A 121 10.01 4.43 12.29
CA VAL A 121 9.81 5.23 13.50
C VAL A 121 9.12 6.55 13.18
N GLU A 122 9.51 7.26 12.11
CA GLU A 122 8.86 8.50 11.68
C GLU A 122 7.41 8.28 11.23
N ASN A 123 7.16 7.22 10.44
CA ASN A 123 5.80 6.84 10.06
C ASN A 123 4.94 6.50 11.28
N ASN A 124 5.47 5.71 12.22
CA ASN A 124 4.76 5.36 13.45
C ASN A 124 4.43 6.59 14.31
N ARG A 125 5.30 7.62 14.33
CA ARG A 125 5.03 8.89 15.03
C ARG A 125 3.90 9.68 14.38
N SER A 126 3.89 9.76 13.05
CA SER A 126 2.78 10.39 12.31
C SER A 126 1.47 9.66 12.58
N ASP A 127 1.47 8.33 12.53
CA ASP A 127 0.30 7.50 12.76
C ASP A 127 -0.22 7.65 14.20
N LEU A 128 0.68 7.69 15.18
CA LEU A 128 0.33 7.97 16.58
C LEU A 128 -0.30 9.33 16.78
N LYS A 129 0.21 10.37 16.11
CA LYS A 129 -0.38 11.71 16.16
C LYS A 129 -1.80 11.67 15.58
N ASN A 130 -1.98 11.06 14.41
CA ASN A 130 -3.28 10.92 13.76
C ASN A 130 -4.28 10.17 14.66
N LEU A 131 -3.86 9.09 15.32
CA LEU A 131 -4.69 8.35 16.27
C LEU A 131 -5.12 9.22 17.46
N ARG A 132 -4.23 10.04 18.01
CA ARG A 132 -4.56 10.97 19.11
C ARG A 132 -5.53 12.05 18.66
N ASP A 133 -5.31 12.63 17.49
CA ASP A 133 -6.19 13.66 16.95
C ASP A 133 -7.62 13.11 16.77
N ASP A 134 -7.74 11.88 16.25
CA ASP A 134 -9.02 11.18 16.05
C ASP A 134 -9.80 10.94 17.36
N LEU A 135 -9.12 10.80 18.51
CA LEU A 135 -9.76 10.52 19.81
C LEU A 135 -10.54 11.70 20.39
N THR A 136 -10.23 12.94 19.96
CA THR A 136 -10.72 14.18 20.60
C THR A 136 -12.24 14.29 20.61
N ASP A 137 -12.89 13.87 19.52
CA ASP A 137 -14.33 14.01 19.31
C ASP A 137 -15.11 12.70 19.48
N MET A 138 -14.43 11.63 19.88
CA MET A 138 -15.06 10.31 20.05
C MET A 138 -15.78 10.20 21.40
N PRO A 139 -17.04 9.68 21.42
CA PRO A 139 -17.72 9.35 22.67
C PRO A 139 -17.04 8.15 23.36
N CYS A 140 -17.36 7.91 24.62
CA CYS A 140 -16.92 6.70 25.33
C CYS A 140 -17.55 5.45 24.69
N CYS A 141 -16.86 4.87 23.73
CA CYS A 141 -17.29 3.70 22.96
C CYS A 141 -16.15 2.69 22.80
N ALA A 142 -16.48 1.47 22.36
CA ALA A 142 -15.52 0.40 22.18
C ALA A 142 -14.39 0.77 21.20
N GLU A 143 -14.72 1.53 20.15
CA GLU A 143 -13.74 2.05 19.18
C GLU A 143 -12.72 2.96 19.88
N LYS A 144 -13.19 3.93 20.68
CA LYS A 144 -12.33 4.88 21.41
C LYS A 144 -11.38 4.15 22.37
N MET A 145 -11.93 3.24 23.18
CA MET A 145 -11.14 2.50 24.17
C MET A 145 -10.09 1.59 23.51
N THR A 146 -10.42 0.99 22.36
CA THR A 146 -9.45 0.21 21.57
C THR A 146 -8.32 1.11 21.05
N MET A 147 -8.66 2.30 20.56
CA MET A 147 -7.68 3.27 20.07
C MET A 147 -6.80 3.84 21.19
N GLU A 148 -7.35 4.11 22.38
CA GLU A 148 -6.57 4.53 23.55
C GLU A 148 -5.54 3.48 23.96
N LEU A 149 -5.94 2.19 23.97
CA LEU A 149 -5.00 1.09 24.24
C LEU A 149 -3.96 0.95 23.13
N LEU A 150 -4.32 1.12 21.85
CA LEU A 150 -3.35 1.14 20.74
C LEU A 150 -2.33 2.25 20.93
N VAL A 151 -2.78 3.47 21.23
CA VAL A 151 -1.92 4.63 21.49
C VAL A 151 -0.96 4.34 22.65
N TYR A 152 -1.43 3.69 23.72
CA TYR A 152 -0.57 3.25 24.84
C TYR A 152 0.51 2.26 24.40
N PHE A 153 0.15 1.15 23.74
CA PHE A 153 1.14 0.14 23.35
C PHE A 153 2.09 0.63 22.26
N HIS A 154 1.65 1.48 21.34
CA HIS A 154 2.53 2.12 20.37
C HIS A 154 3.55 3.05 21.02
N GLN A 155 3.16 3.82 22.04
CA GLN A 155 4.12 4.64 22.81
C GLN A 155 5.15 3.78 23.53
N ARG A 156 4.72 2.65 24.11
CA ARG A 156 5.65 1.67 24.72
C ARG A 156 6.64 1.09 23.71
N LEU A 157 6.21 0.81 22.48
CA LEU A 157 7.10 0.32 21.42
C LEU A 157 8.12 1.35 20.95
N LEU A 158 7.84 2.65 21.10
CA LEU A 158 8.73 3.73 20.71
C LEU A 158 9.64 4.20 21.86
N ASP A 159 9.55 3.59 23.04
CA ASP A 159 10.20 4.04 24.29
C ASP A 159 9.91 5.53 24.61
N GLU A 160 8.80 6.07 24.08
CA GLU A 160 8.35 7.43 24.36
C GLU A 160 7.61 7.43 25.71
N PHE A 161 8.40 7.35 26.78
CA PHE A 161 7.93 7.33 28.17
C PHE A 161 7.21 8.64 28.53
N ILE A 162 5.90 8.68 28.34
CA ILE A 162 5.04 9.77 28.82
C ILE A 162 3.81 9.11 29.48
N PHE A 163 3.91 8.94 30.80
CA PHE A 163 2.95 8.35 31.77
C PHE A 163 3.03 6.85 32.09
N LEU A 164 3.31 6.59 33.37
CA LEU A 164 3.26 5.31 34.07
C LEU A 164 1.79 4.87 34.28
N GLU A 165 1.11 4.34 33.26
CA GLU A 165 -0.03 3.45 33.53
C GLU A 165 0.53 2.11 33.99
N THR A 166 0.19 1.70 35.22
CA THR A 166 0.55 0.39 35.78
C THR A 166 -0.10 -0.72 34.97
N SER A 167 0.47 -1.93 35.02
CA SER A 167 -0.16 -3.13 34.44
C SER A 167 -1.62 -3.29 34.85
N ASP A 168 -1.93 -2.95 36.11
CA ASP A 168 -3.28 -3.04 36.68
C ASP A 168 -4.25 -2.06 36.00
N SER A 169 -3.80 -0.85 35.66
CA SER A 169 -4.61 0.14 34.94
C SER A 169 -4.94 -0.34 33.52
N VAL A 170 -3.99 -0.98 32.84
CA VAL A 170 -4.21 -1.55 31.49
C VAL A 170 -5.21 -2.70 31.56
N ILE A 171 -5.08 -3.59 32.55
CA ILE A 171 -6.01 -4.71 32.76
C ILE A 171 -7.42 -4.19 33.06
N GLN A 172 -7.55 -3.13 33.86
CA GLN A 172 -8.83 -2.48 34.11
C GLN A 172 -9.45 -1.96 32.79
N LYS A 173 -8.68 -1.20 32.00
CA LYS A 173 -9.14 -0.68 30.70
C LYS A 173 -9.55 -1.79 29.72
N LEU A 174 -8.86 -2.93 29.71
CA LEU A 174 -9.27 -4.10 28.93
C LEU A 174 -10.60 -4.68 29.41
N GLY A 175 -10.81 -4.75 30.73
CA GLY A 175 -12.07 -5.16 31.32
C GLY A 175 -13.22 -4.25 30.88
N GLU A 176 -13.00 -2.94 30.97
CA GLU A 176 -13.97 -1.93 30.52
C GLU A 176 -14.23 -2.03 29.01
N LEU A 177 -13.20 -2.20 28.18
CA LEU A 177 -13.35 -2.41 26.73
C LEU A 177 -14.19 -3.66 26.44
N LYS A 178 -13.96 -4.77 27.15
CA LYS A 178 -14.74 -6.01 26.98
C LYS A 178 -16.21 -5.79 27.31
N THR A 179 -16.49 -5.12 28.43
CA THR A 179 -17.85 -4.74 28.82
C THR A 179 -18.48 -3.82 27.77
N GLN A 180 -17.74 -2.85 27.24
CA GLN A 180 -18.24 -1.92 26.24
C GLN A 180 -18.57 -2.61 24.91
N ILE A 181 -17.72 -3.53 24.43
CA ILE A 181 -17.99 -4.35 23.24
C ILE A 181 -19.25 -5.20 23.41
N GLN A 182 -19.47 -5.77 24.60
CA GLN A 182 -20.70 -6.52 24.90
C GLN A 182 -21.92 -5.60 24.90
N ASN A 183 -21.84 -4.44 25.55
CA ASN A 183 -22.91 -3.46 25.60
C ASN A 183 -23.27 -2.93 24.22
N GLU A 184 -22.29 -2.78 23.33
CA GLU A 184 -22.47 -2.34 21.95
C GLU A 184 -22.89 -3.46 20.98
N GLU A 185 -23.13 -4.69 21.46
CA GLU A 185 -23.51 -5.84 20.64
C GLU A 185 -22.46 -6.17 19.55
N LEU A 186 -21.19 -5.89 19.85
CA LEU A 186 -20.06 -6.10 18.92
C LEU A 186 -19.37 -7.45 19.11
N PHE A 187 -19.68 -8.18 20.18
CA PHE A 187 -18.97 -9.39 20.57
C PHE A 187 -19.18 -10.54 19.58
N SER A 188 -18.08 -11.22 19.21
CA SER A 188 -18.07 -12.41 18.36
C SER A 188 -17.06 -13.43 18.89
N GLU A 189 -17.13 -14.68 18.45
CA GLU A 189 -16.12 -15.70 18.83
C GLU A 189 -14.71 -15.31 18.40
N GLU A 190 -14.54 -14.64 17.25
CA GLU A 190 -13.23 -14.12 16.82
C GLU A 190 -12.70 -13.03 17.76
N ILE A 191 -13.56 -12.08 18.15
CA ILE A 191 -13.17 -11.03 19.11
C ILE A 191 -12.81 -11.65 20.46
N ARG A 192 -13.52 -12.70 20.88
CA ARG A 192 -13.18 -13.45 22.09
C ARG A 192 -11.78 -14.03 22.00
N THR A 193 -11.44 -14.71 20.90
CA THR A 193 -10.08 -15.23 20.68
C THR A 193 -9.04 -14.11 20.73
N TYR A 194 -9.30 -12.96 20.07
CA TYR A 194 -8.37 -11.83 20.12
C TYR A 194 -8.18 -11.27 21.53
N PHE A 195 -9.21 -11.26 22.38
CA PHE A 195 -9.07 -10.88 23.78
C PHE A 195 -8.23 -11.88 24.59
N ASP A 196 -8.46 -13.17 24.40
CA ASP A 196 -7.71 -14.21 25.10
C ASP A 196 -6.21 -14.14 24.73
N ASP A 197 -5.92 -13.91 23.45
CA ASP A 197 -4.56 -13.70 22.94
C ASP A 197 -3.95 -12.39 23.43
N LEU A 198 -4.73 -11.29 23.43
CA LEU A 198 -4.29 -9.98 23.93
C LEU A 198 -3.92 -10.04 25.42
N ASN A 199 -4.74 -10.69 26.25
CA ASN A 199 -4.44 -10.88 27.67
C ASN A 199 -3.13 -11.65 27.89
N ARG A 200 -2.91 -12.72 27.11
CA ARG A 200 -1.66 -13.49 27.17
C ARG A 200 -0.46 -12.65 26.74
N ASN A 201 -0.59 -11.86 25.67
CA ASN A 201 0.50 -11.00 25.19
C ASN A 201 0.85 -9.90 26.19
N ILE A 202 -0.14 -9.32 26.87
CA ILE A 202 0.06 -8.31 27.91
C ILE A 202 0.77 -8.90 29.13
N TYR A 203 0.37 -10.11 29.55
CA TYR A 203 1.06 -10.84 30.63
C TYR A 203 2.53 -11.14 30.29
N ASN A 204 2.81 -11.43 29.01
CA ASN A 204 4.16 -11.70 28.52
C ASN A 204 4.94 -10.43 28.13
N GLU A 205 4.37 -9.23 28.35
CA GLU A 205 4.94 -7.93 27.95
C GLU A 205 5.24 -7.78 26.44
N ASP A 206 4.61 -8.59 25.59
CA ASP A 206 4.77 -8.52 24.13
C ASP A 206 3.87 -7.43 23.53
N CYS A 207 4.38 -6.21 23.53
CA CYS A 207 3.68 -5.03 23.02
C CYS A 207 3.38 -5.10 21.52
N SER A 208 4.25 -5.74 20.72
CA SER A 208 4.05 -5.85 19.26
C SER A 208 2.86 -6.75 18.95
N SER A 209 2.79 -7.90 19.60
CA SER A 209 1.64 -8.81 19.47
C SER A 209 0.37 -8.21 20.07
N ALA A 210 0.46 -7.44 21.16
CA ALA A 210 -0.68 -6.70 21.71
C ALA A 210 -1.26 -5.68 20.71
N VAL A 211 -0.40 -4.88 20.07
CA VAL A 211 -0.80 -3.95 18.99
C VAL A 211 -1.50 -4.70 17.86
N ASN A 212 -0.95 -5.83 17.42
CA ASN A 212 -1.56 -6.63 16.35
C ASN A 212 -2.96 -7.13 16.73
N MET A 213 -3.15 -7.62 17.97
CA MET A 213 -4.45 -8.08 18.44
C MET A 213 -5.46 -6.93 18.55
N LEU A 214 -5.05 -5.78 19.07
CA LEU A 214 -5.89 -4.59 19.14
C LEU A 214 -6.28 -4.09 17.74
N ASN A 215 -5.37 -4.11 16.77
CA ASN A 215 -5.68 -3.80 15.38
C ASN A 215 -6.70 -4.79 14.77
N ASN A 216 -6.62 -6.08 15.11
CA ASN A 216 -7.60 -7.07 14.68
C ASN A 216 -8.99 -6.80 15.30
N ILE A 217 -9.05 -6.46 16.58
CA ILE A 217 -10.28 -6.03 17.25
C ILE A 217 -10.84 -4.77 16.59
N LEU A 218 -9.99 -3.75 16.36
CA LEU A 218 -10.39 -2.49 15.75
C LEU A 218 -10.97 -2.71 14.34
N ARG A 219 -10.36 -3.57 13.51
CA ARG A 219 -10.89 -3.93 12.17
C ARG A 219 -12.28 -4.58 12.20
N LYS A 220 -12.66 -5.25 13.29
CA LYS A 220 -13.99 -5.85 13.45
C LYS A 220 -15.03 -4.83 13.94
N ILE A 221 -14.62 -3.92 14.82
CA ILE A 221 -15.47 -2.85 15.37
C ILE A 221 -15.69 -1.75 14.32
N ARG A 222 -14.62 -1.39 13.62
CA ARG A 222 -14.51 -0.38 12.58
C ARG A 222 -13.83 -0.98 11.34
N PRO A 223 -14.62 -1.63 10.46
CA PRO A 223 -14.12 -2.11 9.17
C PRO A 223 -13.42 -1.04 8.30
N LEU A 224 -13.79 0.24 8.46
CA LEU A 224 -13.26 1.33 7.65
C LEU A 224 -12.85 2.56 8.49
N HIS A 225 -11.64 3.06 8.30
CA HIS A 225 -11.13 4.26 8.98
C HIS A 225 -11.42 5.54 8.18
N LEU A 226 -12.56 6.19 8.46
CA LEU A 226 -13.02 7.35 7.70
C LEU A 226 -12.08 8.56 7.76
N GLN A 227 -11.50 8.83 8.93
CA GLN A 227 -10.61 9.98 9.12
C GLN A 227 -9.34 9.85 8.26
N GLU A 228 -8.82 8.62 8.09
CA GLU A 228 -7.72 8.38 7.17
C GLU A 228 -8.11 8.63 5.72
N ILE A 229 -9.30 8.17 5.30
CA ILE A 229 -9.82 8.46 3.96
C ILE A 229 -9.93 9.97 3.72
N GLN A 230 -10.44 10.73 4.70
CA GLN A 230 -10.52 12.20 4.62
C GLN A 230 -9.13 12.82 4.48
N ARG A 231 -8.18 12.45 5.34
CA ARG A 231 -6.79 12.94 5.27
C ARG A 231 -6.14 12.63 3.92
N LEU A 232 -6.41 11.46 3.34
CA LEU A 232 -5.91 11.10 2.02
C LEU A 232 -6.56 11.96 0.91
N ILE A 233 -7.88 12.15 0.95
CA ILE A 233 -8.61 12.98 -0.03
C ILE A 233 -8.19 14.44 0.05
N GLU A 234 -8.02 15.01 1.23
CA GLU A 234 -7.54 16.39 1.42
C GLU A 234 -6.15 16.61 0.80
N LYS A 235 -5.27 15.61 0.87
CA LYS A 235 -3.97 15.65 0.16
C LYS A 235 -4.17 15.63 -1.35
N MET A 236 -5.14 14.87 -1.86
CA MET A 236 -5.47 14.82 -3.29
C MET A 236 -6.11 16.10 -3.82
N GLU A 237 -6.92 16.80 -3.03
CA GLU A 237 -7.53 18.08 -3.45
C GLU A 237 -6.47 19.13 -3.77
N LYS A 238 -5.40 19.20 -2.96
CA LYS A 238 -4.25 20.09 -3.23
C LYS A 238 -3.58 19.75 -4.56
N THR A 239 -3.46 18.47 -4.88
CA THR A 239 -2.90 18.04 -6.15
C THR A 239 -3.84 18.28 -7.33
N ALA A 240 -5.16 18.12 -7.13
CA ALA A 240 -6.17 18.38 -8.14
C ALA A 240 -6.13 19.84 -8.63
N GLU A 241 -5.81 20.80 -7.74
CA GLU A 241 -5.61 22.20 -8.12
C GLU A 241 -4.48 22.40 -9.14
N LEU A 242 -3.40 21.63 -9.06
CA LEU A 242 -2.24 21.73 -9.96
C LEU A 242 -2.56 21.30 -11.40
N ILE A 243 -3.57 20.44 -11.57
CA ILE A 243 -3.98 19.87 -12.87
C ILE A 243 -5.32 20.41 -13.39
N ARG A 244 -5.97 21.30 -12.61
CA ARG A 244 -7.25 21.92 -12.98
C ARG A 244 -7.15 22.67 -14.30
N ASN A 245 -8.11 22.43 -15.19
CA ASN A 245 -8.22 23.00 -16.53
C ASN A 245 -6.98 22.76 -17.43
N LYS A 246 -6.17 21.74 -17.12
CA LYS A 246 -5.00 21.37 -17.93
C LYS A 246 -5.26 20.09 -18.74
N ASP A 247 -4.49 19.94 -19.81
CA ASP A 247 -4.40 18.71 -20.58
C ASP A 247 -3.34 17.81 -19.93
N ILE A 248 -3.72 16.61 -19.49
CA ILE A 248 -2.83 15.71 -18.73
C ILE A 248 -2.66 14.35 -19.39
N VAL A 249 -1.59 13.66 -19.02
CA VAL A 249 -1.34 12.25 -19.34
C VAL A 249 -1.42 11.44 -18.04
N LEU A 250 -2.46 10.64 -17.92
CA LEU A 250 -2.69 9.78 -16.76
C LEU A 250 -2.03 8.43 -16.96
N LEU A 251 -1.13 8.04 -16.05
CA LEU A 251 -0.53 6.71 -16.07
C LEU A 251 -1.42 5.73 -15.32
N ILE A 252 -1.79 4.62 -15.95
CA ILE A 252 -2.69 3.63 -15.36
C ILE A 252 -2.04 2.26 -15.37
N GLY A 253 -2.14 1.57 -14.23
CA GLY A 253 -1.76 0.16 -14.13
C GLY A 253 -1.69 -0.31 -12.69
N VAL A 254 -1.57 -1.62 -12.52
CA VAL A 254 -1.49 -2.27 -11.21
C VAL A 254 -0.26 -1.82 -10.40
N THR A 255 -0.25 -2.05 -9.09
CA THR A 255 0.95 -1.83 -8.25
C THR A 255 2.14 -2.61 -8.82
N GLY A 256 3.32 -1.98 -8.87
CA GLY A 256 4.53 -2.61 -9.40
C GLY A 256 4.62 -2.72 -10.94
N CYS A 257 3.70 -2.13 -11.70
CA CYS A 257 3.84 -2.07 -13.16
C CYS A 257 4.84 -1.01 -13.67
N GLY A 258 5.45 -0.23 -12.78
CA GLY A 258 6.49 0.75 -13.12
C GLY A 258 5.99 2.14 -13.51
N LYS A 259 4.82 2.57 -12.99
CA LYS A 259 4.28 3.93 -13.26
C LYS A 259 5.25 5.03 -12.82
N SER A 260 5.63 5.07 -11.55
CA SER A 260 6.55 6.06 -10.97
C SER A 260 7.91 6.05 -11.67
N THR A 261 8.47 4.87 -11.94
CA THR A 261 9.71 4.70 -12.71
C THR A 261 9.57 5.24 -14.15
N THR A 262 8.41 5.04 -14.78
CA THR A 262 8.13 5.56 -16.12
C THR A 262 8.02 7.08 -16.11
N VAL A 263 7.38 7.69 -15.10
CA VAL A 263 7.31 9.16 -14.96
C VAL A 263 8.72 9.74 -14.78
N GLN A 264 9.55 9.15 -13.93
CA GLN A 264 10.94 9.57 -13.75
C GLN A 264 11.72 9.51 -15.06
N PHE A 265 11.61 8.40 -15.79
CA PHE A 265 12.23 8.23 -17.11
C PHE A 265 11.74 9.27 -18.13
N LEU A 266 10.43 9.50 -18.21
CA LEU A 266 9.83 10.48 -19.12
C LEU A 266 10.20 11.93 -18.77
N ALA A 267 10.45 12.21 -17.50
CA ALA A 267 10.93 13.49 -17.02
C ALA A 267 12.45 13.68 -17.19
N GLY A 268 13.15 12.73 -17.83
CA GLY A 268 14.57 12.83 -18.15
C GLY A 268 15.52 12.38 -17.03
N ALA A 269 15.01 11.75 -15.96
CA ALA A 269 15.87 11.24 -14.90
C ALA A 269 16.81 10.14 -15.42
N LYS A 270 18.08 10.22 -15.05
CA LYS A 270 19.05 9.14 -15.30
C LYS A 270 18.79 8.03 -14.31
N MET A 271 18.63 6.80 -14.81
CA MET A 271 18.27 5.64 -13.98
C MET A 271 19.41 4.61 -13.97
N LYS A 272 19.57 3.88 -12.86
CA LYS A 272 20.51 2.76 -12.74
C LYS A 272 19.85 1.57 -12.06
N GLU A 273 20.36 0.38 -12.34
CA GLU A 273 19.96 -0.84 -11.66
C GLU A 273 20.78 -1.01 -10.37
N THR A 274 20.10 -1.25 -9.25
CA THR A 274 20.68 -1.51 -7.94
C THR A 274 20.12 -2.77 -7.31
N LYS A 275 20.88 -3.37 -6.40
CA LYS A 275 20.47 -4.57 -5.66
C LYS A 275 20.15 -4.20 -4.23
N VAL A 276 18.90 -4.39 -3.82
CA VAL A 276 18.45 -4.10 -2.46
C VAL A 276 18.41 -5.40 -1.65
N ALA A 277 19.19 -5.46 -0.57
CA ALA A 277 19.19 -6.60 0.35
C ALA A 277 17.84 -6.68 1.09
N THR A 278 17.24 -7.87 1.10
CA THR A 278 15.95 -8.13 1.78
C THR A 278 16.13 -8.92 3.07
N VAL A 279 17.02 -9.92 3.03
CA VAL A 279 17.55 -10.69 4.16
C VAL A 279 19.01 -11.02 3.83
N PRO A 280 19.85 -11.43 4.80
CA PRO A 280 21.23 -11.84 4.51
C PRO A 280 21.27 -12.86 3.36
N GLY A 281 22.07 -12.56 2.33
CA GLY A 281 22.21 -13.40 1.13
C GLY A 281 21.07 -13.35 0.10
N ARG A 282 20.04 -12.50 0.27
CA ARG A 282 18.97 -12.30 -0.73
C ARG A 282 18.79 -10.85 -1.13
N PHE A 283 18.80 -10.62 -2.44
CA PHE A 283 18.68 -9.30 -3.05
C PHE A 283 17.49 -9.24 -4.01
N LEU A 284 16.89 -8.05 -4.12
CA LEU A 284 15.94 -7.70 -5.16
C LEU A 284 16.57 -6.68 -6.11
N ASP A 285 16.41 -6.90 -7.40
CA ASP A 285 16.79 -5.91 -8.41
C ASP A 285 15.80 -4.72 -8.36
N HIS A 286 16.35 -3.51 -8.34
CA HIS A 286 15.65 -2.25 -8.24
C HIS A 286 16.17 -1.28 -9.30
N ILE A 287 15.29 -0.40 -9.80
CA ILE A 287 15.70 0.71 -10.65
C ILE A 287 15.52 1.97 -9.84
N GLU A 288 16.63 2.69 -9.58
CA GLU A 288 16.64 3.94 -8.83
C GLU A 288 17.17 5.10 -9.69
N MET A 289 16.81 6.32 -9.29
CA MET A 289 17.35 7.55 -9.90
C MET A 289 18.82 7.73 -9.52
N CYS A 290 19.61 8.23 -10.46
CA CYS A 290 20.92 8.80 -10.19
C CYS A 290 20.75 10.24 -9.71
N GLU A 291 21.41 10.61 -8.61
CA GLU A 291 21.53 12.01 -8.20
C GLU A 291 22.50 12.78 -9.12
N PRO A 292 22.31 14.09 -9.34
CA PRO A 292 21.26 14.97 -8.80
C PRO A 292 19.94 14.97 -9.61
N ILE A 293 18.83 15.30 -8.95
CA ILE A 293 17.50 15.45 -9.57
C ILE A 293 17.41 16.83 -10.22
N GLU A 294 17.30 16.88 -11.55
CA GLU A 294 17.19 18.14 -12.31
C GLU A 294 15.75 18.71 -12.31
N ASN A 295 14.72 17.84 -12.36
CA ASN A 295 13.32 18.25 -12.37
C ASN A 295 12.73 18.30 -10.94
N PRO A 296 12.32 19.47 -10.43
CA PRO A 296 11.80 19.60 -9.06
C PRO A 296 10.48 18.85 -8.85
N GLY A 297 9.71 18.57 -9.91
CA GLY A 297 8.50 17.76 -9.84
C GLY A 297 8.75 16.30 -9.45
N LEU A 298 10.00 15.82 -9.54
CA LEU A 298 10.37 14.45 -9.16
C LEU A 298 10.73 14.29 -7.67
N ILE A 299 10.87 15.38 -6.92
CA ILE A 299 11.29 15.35 -5.50
C ILE A 299 10.34 14.49 -4.64
N HIS A 300 9.06 14.43 -5.01
CA HIS A 300 8.03 13.69 -4.28
C HIS A 300 7.69 12.33 -4.89
N ILE A 301 8.41 11.89 -5.94
CA ILE A 301 8.20 10.58 -6.56
C ILE A 301 9.28 9.61 -6.08
N THR A 302 8.87 8.66 -5.26
CA THR A 302 9.71 7.57 -4.77
C THR A 302 9.42 6.26 -5.51
N THR A 303 10.48 5.51 -5.81
CA THR A 303 10.41 4.13 -6.28
C THR A 303 10.84 3.18 -5.16
N SER A 304 10.26 1.98 -5.13
CA SER A 304 10.56 0.97 -4.12
C SER A 304 10.77 -0.40 -4.79
N PRO A 305 11.69 -1.23 -4.27
CA PRO A 305 11.87 -2.61 -4.75
C PRO A 305 10.71 -3.52 -4.32
N TYR A 306 9.88 -3.07 -3.38
CA TYR A 306 8.77 -3.85 -2.84
C TYR A 306 7.48 -3.62 -3.65
N CYS A 307 6.65 -4.65 -3.77
CA CYS A 307 5.33 -4.55 -4.39
C CYS A 307 4.31 -3.89 -3.44
N ARG A 308 4.59 -2.68 -2.96
CA ARG A 308 3.68 -1.82 -2.18
C ARG A 308 3.61 -0.45 -2.85
N SER A 309 2.44 0.18 -2.85
CA SER A 309 2.32 1.52 -3.43
C SER A 309 2.96 2.54 -2.50
N GLU A 310 4.04 3.17 -2.98
CA GLU A 310 4.59 4.37 -2.37
C GLU A 310 3.73 5.60 -2.75
N THR A 311 3.22 5.63 -3.99
CA THR A 311 2.30 6.65 -4.48
C THR A 311 0.90 6.43 -3.90
N ARG A 312 0.49 7.29 -2.96
CA ARG A 312 -0.82 7.25 -2.29
C ARG A 312 -1.85 8.25 -2.84
N TYR A 313 -1.46 9.12 -3.75
CA TYR A 313 -2.31 10.10 -4.41
C TYR A 313 -1.75 10.44 -5.79
N VAL A 314 -2.57 11.02 -6.67
CA VAL A 314 -2.09 11.46 -8.00
C VAL A 314 -0.98 12.48 -7.81
N MET A 315 0.13 12.33 -8.53
CA MET A 315 1.26 13.26 -8.49
C MET A 315 1.60 13.75 -9.91
N PRO A 316 1.37 15.04 -10.22
CA PRO A 316 1.69 15.61 -11.52
C PRO A 316 3.17 15.97 -11.61
N VAL A 317 3.78 15.60 -12.73
CA VAL A 317 5.13 16.01 -13.13
C VAL A 317 5.02 16.74 -14.45
N THR A 318 5.44 17.99 -14.44
CA THR A 318 5.48 18.82 -15.64
C THR A 318 6.81 18.61 -16.34
N VAL A 319 6.74 18.36 -17.64
CA VAL A 319 7.88 18.08 -18.50
C VAL A 319 7.85 19.07 -19.68
N PRO A 320 8.72 20.08 -19.67
CA PRO A 320 8.84 21.02 -20.78
C PRO A 320 9.34 20.31 -22.04
N LEU A 321 8.68 20.54 -23.18
CA LEU A 321 9.05 19.88 -24.45
C LEU A 321 10.42 20.31 -24.95
N GLN A 322 10.84 21.54 -24.61
CA GLN A 322 12.15 22.07 -24.93
C GLN A 322 13.30 21.24 -24.33
N ASP A 323 13.10 20.66 -23.13
CA ASP A 323 14.12 19.90 -22.43
C ASP A 323 14.38 18.54 -23.11
N ILE A 324 13.42 18.09 -23.93
CA ILE A 324 13.46 16.80 -24.62
C ILE A 324 13.83 16.96 -26.09
N PHE A 325 13.17 17.86 -26.80
CA PHE A 325 13.30 17.99 -28.25
C PHE A 325 14.21 19.15 -28.68
N GLY A 326 14.58 20.04 -27.76
CA GLY A 326 15.45 21.19 -28.02
C GLY A 326 14.71 22.54 -27.96
N PRO A 327 15.45 23.66 -28.06
CA PRO A 327 14.95 25.00 -27.72
C PRO A 327 13.82 25.52 -28.63
N ASP A 328 13.65 24.94 -29.82
CA ASP A 328 12.61 25.35 -30.78
C ASP A 328 11.21 24.80 -30.45
N GLU A 329 11.12 23.83 -29.53
CA GLU A 329 9.86 23.20 -29.16
C GLU A 329 9.21 23.89 -27.95
N THR A 330 7.97 24.36 -28.14
CA THR A 330 7.21 25.07 -27.11
C THR A 330 6.15 24.18 -26.47
N GLY A 331 5.90 24.41 -25.18
CA GLY A 331 4.82 23.76 -24.42
C GLY A 331 5.33 22.71 -23.44
N GLU A 332 4.39 22.04 -22.79
CA GLU A 332 4.67 21.08 -21.72
C GLU A 332 3.72 19.89 -21.79
N LEU A 333 4.14 18.77 -21.22
CA LEU A 333 3.27 17.65 -20.89
C LEU A 333 3.23 17.47 -19.38
N ILE A 334 2.05 17.15 -18.86
CA ILE A 334 1.86 16.90 -17.43
C ILE A 334 1.55 15.42 -17.27
N PHE A 335 2.51 14.66 -16.77
CA PHE A 335 2.36 13.25 -16.46
C PHE A 335 1.86 13.09 -15.02
N CYS A 336 0.75 12.40 -14.86
CA CYS A 336 0.16 12.12 -13.56
C CYS A 336 0.50 10.68 -13.16
N ASP A 337 1.46 10.52 -12.23
CA ASP A 337 1.65 9.24 -11.56
C ASP A 337 0.44 8.97 -10.68
N THR A 338 -0.16 7.79 -10.80
CA THR A 338 -1.30 7.41 -9.96
C THR A 338 -0.88 6.33 -8.96
N PRO A 339 -1.60 6.20 -7.85
CA PRO A 339 -1.55 4.99 -7.05
C PRO A 339 -1.83 3.73 -7.88
N GLY A 340 -1.38 2.57 -7.40
CA GLY A 340 -1.76 1.30 -7.99
C GLY A 340 -3.28 1.10 -7.97
N PHE A 341 -3.86 0.72 -9.11
CA PHE A 341 -5.26 0.30 -9.15
C PHE A 341 -5.37 -1.17 -8.73
N GLY A 342 -6.38 -1.49 -7.90
CA GLY A 342 -6.52 -2.82 -7.31
C GLY A 342 -5.44 -3.13 -6.27
N ASP A 343 -4.90 -2.09 -5.63
CA ASP A 343 -3.84 -2.20 -4.64
C ASP A 343 -4.32 -2.87 -3.35
N THR A 344 -3.43 -3.62 -2.70
CA THR A 344 -3.72 -4.34 -1.44
C THR A 344 -3.37 -3.51 -0.20
N SER A 345 -3.08 -2.21 -0.36
CA SER A 345 -2.72 -1.32 0.74
C SER A 345 -3.87 -1.00 1.71
N GLY A 346 -5.06 -1.53 1.43
CA GLY A 346 -6.24 -1.46 2.28
C GLY A 346 -7.43 -0.79 1.59
N PRO A 347 -8.65 -1.02 2.11
CA PRO A 347 -9.86 -0.43 1.57
C PRO A 347 -9.86 1.11 1.67
N GLU A 348 -9.22 1.69 2.69
CA GLU A 348 -9.10 3.15 2.84
C GLU A 348 -8.33 3.78 1.67
N VAL A 349 -7.18 3.18 1.33
CA VAL A 349 -6.35 3.65 0.21
C VAL A 349 -7.07 3.45 -1.11
N ASP A 350 -7.73 2.31 -1.33
CA ASP A 350 -8.50 2.05 -2.55
C ASP A 350 -9.67 3.04 -2.72
N ILE A 351 -10.39 3.36 -1.64
CA ILE A 351 -11.45 4.37 -1.65
C ILE A 351 -10.88 5.75 -1.95
N ALA A 352 -9.84 6.15 -1.22
CA ALA A 352 -9.23 7.45 -1.40
C ALA A 352 -8.70 7.59 -2.84
N ASN A 353 -8.00 6.58 -3.36
CA ASN A 353 -7.52 6.57 -4.74
C ASN A 353 -8.67 6.70 -5.73
N SER A 354 -9.70 5.88 -5.61
CA SER A 354 -10.85 5.90 -6.52
C SER A 354 -11.57 7.25 -6.48
N ALA A 355 -11.77 7.79 -5.28
CA ALA A 355 -12.46 9.07 -5.06
C ALA A 355 -11.65 10.27 -5.52
N GLY A 356 -10.41 10.37 -5.06
CA GLY A 356 -9.56 11.52 -5.31
C GLY A 356 -8.95 11.52 -6.70
N VAL A 357 -8.65 10.36 -7.31
CA VAL A 357 -8.31 10.33 -8.75
C VAL A 357 -9.49 10.86 -9.55
N LEU A 358 -10.70 10.34 -9.32
CA LEU A 358 -11.87 10.79 -10.07
C LEU A 358 -12.13 12.29 -9.87
N GLU A 359 -12.06 12.79 -8.64
CA GLU A 359 -12.29 14.20 -8.34
C GLU A 359 -11.21 15.11 -8.96
N ALA A 360 -9.95 14.65 -8.98
CA ALA A 360 -8.88 15.36 -9.67
C ALA A 360 -9.11 15.40 -11.18
N LEU A 361 -9.51 14.27 -11.78
CA LEU A 361 -9.74 14.17 -13.23
C LEU A 361 -10.93 15.00 -13.69
N LYS A 362 -12.03 15.07 -12.92
CA LYS A 362 -13.24 15.83 -13.28
C LYS A 362 -12.97 17.28 -13.67
N ASN A 363 -11.95 17.87 -13.07
CA ASN A 363 -11.60 19.27 -13.23
C ASN A 363 -10.51 19.50 -14.29
N CYS A 364 -10.01 18.46 -14.96
CA CYS A 364 -9.06 18.58 -16.07
C CYS A 364 -9.76 19.01 -17.36
N LYS A 365 -9.00 19.64 -18.28
CA LYS A 365 -9.51 20.01 -19.61
C LYS A 365 -9.64 18.79 -20.51
N SER A 366 -8.60 17.98 -20.58
CA SER A 366 -8.63 16.67 -21.25
C SER A 366 -7.64 15.70 -20.61
N VAL A 367 -7.90 14.39 -20.80
CA VAL A 367 -7.07 13.32 -20.22
C VAL A 367 -6.63 12.35 -21.32
N LYS A 368 -5.32 12.15 -21.46
CA LYS A 368 -4.71 11.08 -22.25
C LYS A 368 -4.34 9.93 -21.32
N ILE A 369 -4.37 8.70 -21.82
CA ILE A 369 -4.10 7.51 -21.00
C ILE A 369 -2.82 6.83 -21.48
N LEU A 370 -1.86 6.67 -20.57
CA LEU A 370 -0.70 5.80 -20.75
C LEU A 370 -0.88 4.56 -19.86
N ALA A 371 -1.38 3.48 -20.47
CA ALA A 371 -1.70 2.23 -19.81
C ALA A 371 -0.48 1.30 -19.77
N LEU A 372 -0.03 0.96 -18.55
CA LEU A 372 1.19 0.22 -18.28
C LEU A 372 0.91 -1.21 -17.83
N SER A 373 1.58 -2.15 -18.48
CA SER A 373 1.61 -3.57 -18.08
C SER A 373 3.05 -4.02 -17.89
N SER A 374 3.37 -4.70 -16.78
CA SER A 374 4.71 -5.24 -16.57
C SER A 374 4.78 -6.75 -16.74
N TYR A 375 5.93 -7.25 -17.21
CA TYR A 375 6.16 -8.70 -17.30
C TYR A 375 6.02 -9.37 -15.93
N LYS A 376 6.64 -8.79 -14.90
CA LYS A 376 6.59 -9.30 -13.51
C LYS A 376 5.16 -9.36 -12.93
N SER A 377 4.28 -8.42 -13.31
CA SER A 377 2.86 -8.42 -12.88
C SER A 377 1.94 -9.26 -13.79
N SER A 378 2.43 -9.72 -14.94
CA SER A 378 1.63 -10.44 -15.92
C SER A 378 1.36 -11.90 -15.56
N GLY A 379 2.13 -12.50 -14.65
CA GLY A 379 2.01 -13.92 -14.29
C GLY A 379 2.19 -14.86 -15.50
N ASP A 380 2.00 -16.16 -15.30
CA ASP A 380 2.31 -17.17 -16.33
C ASP A 380 1.45 -17.11 -17.61
N ARG A 381 0.44 -16.22 -17.71
CA ARG A 381 -0.56 -16.23 -18.80
C ARG A 381 -1.22 -14.87 -19.08
N GLY A 382 -0.49 -13.75 -19.00
CA GLY A 382 -1.03 -12.42 -19.36
C GLY A 382 -2.14 -11.90 -18.43
N GLN A 383 -2.18 -12.36 -17.17
CA GLN A 383 -3.15 -11.90 -16.17
C GLN A 383 -3.04 -10.40 -15.87
N GLY A 384 -1.82 -9.84 -15.92
CA GLY A 384 -1.59 -8.40 -15.72
C GLY A 384 -2.29 -7.57 -16.80
N ILE A 385 -2.23 -7.99 -18.06
CA ILE A 385 -2.92 -7.35 -19.18
C ILE A 385 -4.43 -7.42 -18.99
N GLN A 386 -4.97 -8.59 -18.60
CA GLN A 386 -6.40 -8.72 -18.32
C GLN A 386 -6.85 -7.77 -17.19
N LYS A 387 -6.09 -7.71 -16.10
CA LYS A 387 -6.39 -6.79 -14.98
C LYS A 387 -6.36 -5.34 -15.42
N LEU A 388 -5.35 -4.94 -16.21
CA LEU A 388 -5.26 -3.60 -16.79
C LEU A 388 -6.49 -3.28 -17.65
N ALA A 389 -6.89 -4.21 -18.52
CA ALA A 389 -8.09 -4.05 -19.35
C ALA A 389 -9.36 -3.88 -18.51
N GLN A 390 -9.53 -4.70 -17.46
CA GLN A 390 -10.67 -4.59 -16.53
C GLN A 390 -10.68 -3.24 -15.77
N ILE A 391 -9.50 -2.75 -15.36
CA ILE A 391 -9.39 -1.43 -14.72
C ILE A 391 -9.87 -0.35 -15.67
N LEU A 392 -9.39 -0.36 -16.93
CA LEU A 392 -9.76 0.64 -17.92
C LEU A 392 -11.26 0.60 -18.25
N VAL A 393 -11.83 -0.59 -18.48
CA VAL A 393 -13.27 -0.76 -18.77
C VAL A 393 -14.14 -0.26 -17.61
N LYS A 394 -13.75 -0.54 -16.36
CA LYS A 394 -14.52 -0.08 -15.19
C LYS A 394 -14.39 1.41 -14.92
N MET A 395 -13.28 2.02 -15.33
CA MET A 395 -12.97 3.41 -15.02
C MET A 395 -13.42 4.38 -16.13
N ILE A 396 -13.48 3.94 -17.39
CA ILE A 396 -13.81 4.76 -18.55
C ILE A 396 -15.12 4.27 -19.16
N ASP A 397 -16.18 5.07 -19.04
CA ASP A 397 -17.45 4.78 -19.67
C ASP A 397 -17.34 4.81 -21.20
N HIS A 398 -18.04 3.89 -21.87
CA HIS A 398 -18.01 3.75 -23.33
C HIS A 398 -16.58 3.77 -23.92
N ILE A 399 -15.67 3.03 -23.29
CA ILE A 399 -14.23 3.02 -23.64
C ILE A 399 -13.97 2.73 -25.12
N GLU A 400 -14.84 1.97 -25.79
CA GLU A 400 -14.77 1.70 -27.24
C GLU A 400 -14.68 2.98 -28.09
N ASP A 401 -15.30 4.07 -27.65
CA ASP A 401 -15.31 5.36 -28.37
C ASP A 401 -14.11 6.25 -27.99
N ARG A 402 -13.23 5.77 -27.09
CA ARG A 402 -12.11 6.53 -26.50
C ARG A 402 -10.77 5.85 -26.69
N LEU A 403 -10.72 4.75 -27.44
CA LEU A 403 -9.50 3.97 -27.68
C LEU A 403 -8.35 4.81 -28.28
N LYS A 404 -8.64 5.85 -29.07
CA LYS A 404 -7.63 6.77 -29.63
C LYS A 404 -6.87 7.59 -28.57
N SER A 405 -7.44 7.74 -27.38
CA SER A 405 -6.82 8.44 -26.26
C SER A 405 -5.94 7.55 -25.40
N ILE A 406 -5.85 6.26 -25.72
CA ILE A 406 -5.14 5.26 -24.92
C ILE A 406 -3.90 4.78 -25.66
N MET A 407 -2.75 4.83 -25.00
CA MET A 407 -1.52 4.20 -25.43
C MET A 407 -1.13 3.11 -24.46
N TYR A 408 -0.67 1.97 -24.98
CA TYR A 408 -0.22 0.84 -24.18
C TYR A 408 1.30 0.78 -24.19
N ALA A 409 1.92 0.70 -23.02
CA ALA A 409 3.35 0.51 -22.90
C ALA A 409 3.69 -0.59 -21.89
N PHE A 410 4.81 -1.25 -22.14
CA PHE A 410 5.15 -2.51 -21.51
C PHE A 410 6.49 -2.40 -20.79
N THR A 411 6.52 -2.69 -19.49
CA THR A 411 7.71 -2.53 -18.64
C THR A 411 8.27 -3.88 -18.22
N ASN A 412 9.58 -3.96 -17.95
CA ASN A 412 10.26 -5.19 -17.53
C ASN A 412 10.18 -6.37 -18.53
N TYR A 413 9.76 -6.12 -19.77
CA TYR A 413 9.82 -7.11 -20.86
C TYR A 413 11.21 -7.10 -21.48
N LYS A 414 11.66 -8.26 -21.97
CA LYS A 414 12.85 -8.30 -22.84
C LYS A 414 12.48 -7.60 -24.15
N LEU A 415 13.41 -6.85 -24.74
CA LEU A 415 13.19 -6.18 -26.03
C LEU A 415 12.84 -7.17 -27.16
N THR A 416 13.19 -8.45 -27.01
CA THR A 416 12.87 -9.53 -27.96
C THR A 416 11.51 -10.18 -27.70
N THR A 417 10.75 -9.77 -26.69
CA THR A 417 9.46 -10.39 -26.38
C THR A 417 8.39 -9.93 -27.38
N ASP A 418 7.76 -10.89 -28.05
CA ASP A 418 6.62 -10.66 -28.92
C ASP A 418 5.33 -10.50 -28.09
N ILE A 419 5.06 -9.26 -27.68
CA ILE A 419 3.87 -8.90 -26.91
C ILE A 419 2.59 -9.06 -27.76
N HIS A 420 2.68 -8.87 -29.06
CA HIS A 420 1.54 -9.03 -29.96
C HIS A 420 1.05 -10.48 -29.97
N ALA A 421 1.97 -11.45 -30.05
CA ALA A 421 1.65 -12.87 -29.91
C ALA A 421 0.99 -13.18 -28.54
N ILE A 422 1.50 -12.62 -27.44
CA ILE A 422 0.92 -12.80 -26.10
C ILE A 422 -0.54 -12.31 -26.04
N LEU A 423 -0.83 -11.16 -26.66
CA LEU A 423 -2.18 -10.60 -26.72
C LEU A 423 -3.12 -11.48 -27.56
N HIS A 424 -2.63 -12.01 -28.69
CA HIS A 424 -3.38 -12.97 -29.51
C HIS A 424 -3.70 -14.25 -28.75
N ASP A 425 -2.73 -14.80 -28.02
CA ASP A 425 -2.94 -15.99 -27.19
C ASP A 425 -3.97 -15.73 -26.09
N LEU A 426 -3.91 -14.57 -25.43
CA LEU A 426 -4.89 -14.18 -24.42
C LEU A 426 -6.31 -14.14 -25.03
N LYS A 427 -6.48 -13.55 -26.21
CA LYS A 427 -7.77 -13.50 -26.91
C LYS A 427 -8.26 -14.89 -27.30
N ASN A 428 -7.39 -15.72 -27.87
CA ASN A 428 -7.76 -17.02 -28.41
C ASN A 428 -8.02 -18.07 -27.33
N PHE A 429 -7.19 -18.16 -26.30
CA PHE A 429 -7.25 -19.22 -25.31
C PHE A 429 -8.07 -18.85 -24.08
N LYS A 430 -8.17 -17.56 -23.74
CA LYS A 430 -8.88 -17.12 -22.54
C LYS A 430 -10.22 -16.50 -22.88
N VAL A 431 -10.22 -15.43 -23.69
CA VAL A 431 -11.46 -14.69 -23.98
C VAL A 431 -12.45 -15.53 -24.76
N ASN A 432 -12.02 -16.23 -25.82
CA ASN A 432 -12.96 -17.03 -26.61
C ASN A 432 -13.56 -18.22 -25.85
N ASN A 433 -12.89 -18.70 -24.80
CA ASN A 433 -13.30 -19.83 -23.98
C ASN A 433 -14.07 -19.41 -22.70
N ASP A 434 -14.02 -18.13 -22.34
CA ASP A 434 -14.74 -17.57 -21.19
C ASP A 434 -15.98 -16.80 -21.70
N LEU A 435 -17.16 -17.35 -21.45
CA LEU A 435 -18.43 -16.77 -21.92
C LEU A 435 -18.65 -15.34 -21.38
N VAL A 436 -18.20 -15.05 -20.16
CA VAL A 436 -18.38 -13.75 -19.50
C VAL A 436 -17.51 -12.71 -20.20
N LEU A 437 -16.21 -13.01 -20.36
CA LEU A 437 -15.28 -12.08 -21.04
C LEU A 437 -15.63 -11.89 -22.51
N ARG A 438 -16.07 -12.94 -23.20
CA ARG A 438 -16.49 -12.87 -24.61
C ARG A 438 -17.72 -11.98 -24.81
N SER A 439 -18.61 -11.94 -23.82
CA SER A 439 -19.85 -11.15 -23.89
C SER A 439 -19.63 -9.69 -23.52
N ASP A 440 -18.51 -9.36 -22.86
CA ASP A 440 -18.12 -8.00 -22.53
C ASP A 440 -17.53 -7.29 -23.76
N LYS A 441 -18.39 -6.52 -24.46
CA LYS A 441 -18.01 -5.81 -25.69
C LYS A 441 -16.88 -4.81 -25.48
N SER A 442 -16.90 -4.07 -24.37
CA SER A 442 -15.90 -3.05 -24.05
C SER A 442 -14.54 -3.68 -23.77
N PHE A 443 -14.51 -4.79 -23.04
CA PHE A 443 -13.29 -5.58 -22.83
C PHE A 443 -12.72 -6.13 -24.15
N VAL A 444 -13.57 -6.73 -25.00
CA VAL A 444 -13.15 -7.29 -26.29
C VAL A 444 -12.65 -6.21 -27.24
N ALA A 445 -13.30 -5.04 -27.27
CA ALA A 445 -12.88 -3.90 -28.08
C ALA A 445 -11.50 -3.39 -27.64
N LEU A 446 -11.31 -3.22 -26.33
CA LEU A 446 -10.04 -2.78 -25.76
C LEU A 446 -8.89 -3.76 -26.05
N LEU A 447 -9.12 -5.06 -25.86
CA LEU A 447 -8.10 -6.07 -26.17
C LEU A 447 -7.76 -6.11 -27.66
N THR A 448 -8.76 -5.92 -28.53
CA THR A 448 -8.54 -5.84 -29.98
C THR A 448 -7.74 -4.61 -30.35
N ASP A 449 -7.99 -3.47 -29.70
CA ASP A 449 -7.19 -2.25 -29.88
C ASP A 449 -5.73 -2.42 -29.42
N MET A 450 -5.48 -3.10 -28.29
CA MET A 450 -4.13 -3.47 -27.85
C MET A 450 -3.40 -4.32 -28.91
N ILE A 451 -4.08 -5.31 -29.49
CA ILE A 451 -3.53 -6.18 -30.54
C ILE A 451 -3.16 -5.33 -31.77
N ASN A 452 -4.08 -4.49 -32.25
CA ASN A 452 -3.84 -3.67 -33.44
C ASN A 452 -2.68 -2.69 -33.23
N LYS A 453 -2.60 -2.03 -32.08
CA LYS A 453 -1.51 -1.07 -31.76
C LYS A 453 -0.16 -1.72 -31.54
N THR A 454 -0.10 -3.05 -31.41
CA THR A 454 1.16 -3.80 -31.25
C THR A 454 1.59 -4.54 -32.51
N GLU A 455 0.81 -4.48 -33.61
CA GLU A 455 1.07 -5.18 -34.88
C GLU A 455 2.44 -4.84 -35.49
N HIS A 456 2.87 -3.60 -35.38
CA HIS A 456 4.16 -3.12 -35.89
C HIS A 456 5.25 -3.01 -34.81
N GLY A 457 5.04 -3.69 -33.67
CA GLY A 457 5.92 -3.65 -32.52
C GLY A 457 5.26 -2.98 -31.32
N ALA A 458 5.52 -3.53 -30.13
CA ALA A 458 5.01 -3.00 -28.88
C ALA A 458 5.95 -1.96 -28.27
N GLU A 459 5.38 -0.99 -27.55
CA GLU A 459 6.13 0.05 -26.85
C GLU A 459 6.74 -0.50 -25.56
N ILE A 460 7.96 -1.01 -25.64
CA ILE A 460 8.69 -1.50 -24.47
C ILE A 460 9.50 -0.36 -23.86
N ILE A 461 9.23 -0.04 -22.59
CA ILE A 461 9.94 1.01 -21.86
C ILE A 461 11.23 0.42 -21.27
N ASN A 462 12.35 1.05 -21.59
CA ASN A 462 13.66 0.75 -21.03
C ASN A 462 14.21 1.98 -20.29
N PRO A 463 14.00 2.11 -18.96
CA PRO A 463 14.41 3.29 -18.21
C PRO A 463 15.93 3.54 -18.15
N ILE A 464 16.76 2.51 -18.35
CA ILE A 464 18.21 2.59 -18.18
C ILE A 464 18.92 2.99 -19.48
N GLY A 465 18.50 2.39 -20.60
CA GLY A 465 19.15 2.58 -21.90
C GLY A 465 18.26 3.14 -23.00
N GLY A 466 16.99 3.42 -22.71
CA GLY A 466 16.04 3.97 -23.67
C GLY A 466 16.11 5.49 -23.78
N ASP A 467 15.52 6.02 -24.85
CA ASP A 467 15.31 7.46 -25.05
C ASP A 467 13.81 7.79 -24.90
N PRO A 468 13.43 8.70 -23.98
CA PRO A 468 12.02 9.05 -23.77
C PRO A 468 11.39 9.79 -24.97
N LYS A 469 12.18 10.38 -25.88
CA LYS A 469 11.67 11.21 -27.01
C LYS A 469 10.60 10.52 -27.84
N SER A 470 10.83 9.27 -28.24
CA SER A 470 9.92 8.51 -29.09
C SER A 470 8.56 8.28 -28.40
N LEU A 471 8.59 7.88 -27.13
CA LEU A 471 7.40 7.65 -26.33
C LEU A 471 6.62 8.96 -26.12
N ILE A 472 7.33 10.05 -25.83
CA ILE A 472 6.73 11.38 -25.63
C ILE A 472 6.07 11.89 -26.91
N ALA A 473 6.71 11.72 -28.07
CA ALA A 473 6.11 12.09 -29.36
C ALA A 473 4.80 11.34 -29.63
N LYS A 474 4.77 10.03 -29.33
CA LYS A 474 3.55 9.21 -29.47
C LYS A 474 2.45 9.66 -28.51
N VAL A 475 2.77 9.86 -27.23
CA VAL A 475 1.80 10.37 -26.23
C VAL A 475 1.26 11.76 -26.62
N ARG A 476 2.13 12.65 -27.12
CA ARG A 476 1.74 13.98 -27.60
C ARG A 476 0.70 13.88 -28.73
N SER A 477 0.81 12.88 -29.60
CA SER A 477 -0.10 12.70 -30.74
C SER A 477 -1.48 12.11 -30.41
N LEU A 478 -1.69 11.61 -29.19
CA LEU A 478 -2.98 11.04 -28.78
C LEU A 478 -4.08 12.11 -28.69
N ASP A 479 -5.31 11.70 -28.97
CA ASP A 479 -6.52 12.50 -28.69
C ASP A 479 -6.74 12.56 -27.16
N GLY A 480 -7.18 13.71 -26.65
CA GLY A 480 -7.57 13.84 -25.24
C GLY A 480 -9.02 13.38 -25.03
N ILE A 481 -9.29 12.68 -23.93
CA ILE A 481 -10.66 12.46 -23.44
C ILE A 481 -11.18 13.80 -22.92
N GLU A 482 -12.09 14.43 -23.66
CA GLU A 482 -12.76 15.67 -23.25
C GLU A 482 -13.87 15.40 -22.22
N ASN A 483 -14.17 16.43 -21.42
CA ASN A 483 -15.20 16.37 -20.36
C ASN A 483 -15.03 15.15 -19.42
N PRO A 484 -13.85 14.98 -18.81
CA PRO A 484 -13.52 13.80 -18.00
C PRO A 484 -14.57 13.52 -16.91
N ALA A 485 -15.23 14.56 -16.38
CA ALA A 485 -16.28 14.40 -15.37
C ALA A 485 -17.47 13.53 -15.78
N LYS A 486 -17.74 13.39 -17.09
CA LYS A 486 -18.83 12.55 -17.61
C LYS A 486 -18.36 11.17 -18.05
N VAL A 487 -17.05 11.00 -18.27
CA VAL A 487 -16.47 9.79 -18.86
C VAL A 487 -15.87 8.89 -17.80
N PHE A 488 -15.15 9.47 -16.82
CA PHE A 488 -14.54 8.68 -15.76
C PHE A 488 -15.58 8.32 -14.70
N GLN A 489 -15.57 7.06 -14.26
CA GLN A 489 -16.48 6.53 -13.26
C GLN A 489 -15.72 5.98 -12.05
N PHE A 490 -16.43 5.94 -10.92
CA PHE A 490 -15.93 5.32 -9.70
C PHE A 490 -15.83 3.80 -9.87
N SER A 491 -14.69 3.22 -9.52
CA SER A 491 -14.52 1.78 -9.50
C SER A 491 -13.74 1.34 -8.27
N PHE A 492 -14.41 0.63 -7.36
CA PHE A 492 -13.77 -0.01 -6.21
C PHE A 492 -13.38 -1.46 -6.53
N SER A 493 -12.36 -1.97 -5.84
CA SER A 493 -12.14 -3.42 -5.78
C SER A 493 -13.31 -4.14 -5.08
N GLU A 494 -13.52 -5.42 -5.39
CA GLU A 494 -14.55 -6.24 -4.74
C GLU A 494 -14.35 -6.33 -3.23
N SER A 495 -13.09 -6.43 -2.78
CA SER A 495 -12.74 -6.39 -1.36
C SER A 495 -13.17 -5.09 -0.69
N THR A 496 -12.97 -3.95 -1.35
CA THR A 496 -13.38 -2.64 -0.84
C THR A 496 -14.89 -2.50 -0.78
N GLN A 497 -15.62 -2.98 -1.80
CA GLN A 497 -17.10 -3.00 -1.78
C GLN A 497 -17.64 -3.84 -0.61
N SER A 498 -17.02 -4.98 -0.34
CA SER A 498 -17.35 -5.82 0.82
C SER A 498 -17.10 -5.08 2.14
N THR A 499 -15.95 -4.42 2.29
CA THR A 499 -15.65 -3.61 3.48
C THR A 499 -16.63 -2.45 3.67
N ILE A 500 -16.98 -1.72 2.61
CA ILE A 500 -17.98 -0.65 2.67
C ILE A 500 -19.33 -1.20 3.14
N SER A 501 -19.75 -2.33 2.58
CA SER A 501 -21.01 -2.99 2.95
C SER A 501 -21.01 -3.42 4.43
N ASN A 502 -19.88 -3.97 4.90
CA ASN A 502 -19.70 -4.33 6.30
C ASN A 502 -19.73 -3.09 7.21
N GLN A 503 -19.11 -1.98 6.81
CA GLN A 503 -19.14 -0.73 7.56
C GLN A 503 -20.56 -0.14 7.63
N ILE A 504 -21.32 -0.18 6.52
CA ILE A 504 -22.73 0.27 6.49
C ILE A 504 -23.58 -0.59 7.41
N HIS A 505 -23.43 -1.91 7.35
CA HIS A 505 -24.13 -2.82 8.25
C HIS A 505 -23.78 -2.52 9.71
N ARG A 506 -22.51 -2.28 10.01
CA ARG A 506 -22.04 -1.89 11.34
C ARG A 506 -22.69 -0.59 11.82
N TYR A 507 -22.77 0.44 10.98
CA TYR A 507 -23.47 1.67 11.34
C TYR A 507 -24.95 1.42 11.64
N LYS A 508 -25.67 0.66 10.81
CA LYS A 508 -27.09 0.33 11.05
C LYS A 508 -27.29 -0.35 12.41
N THR A 509 -26.45 -1.33 12.72
CA THR A 509 -26.50 -2.07 14.00
C THR A 509 -26.17 -1.15 15.18
N ASN A 510 -25.08 -0.38 15.09
CA ASN A 510 -24.66 0.53 16.16
C ASN A 510 -25.68 1.63 16.41
N ILE A 511 -26.26 2.22 15.37
CA ILE A 511 -27.34 3.21 15.45
C ILE A 511 -28.54 2.61 16.17
N THR A 512 -29.00 1.43 15.74
CA THR A 512 -30.15 0.74 16.34
C THR A 512 -29.90 0.43 17.82
N SER A 513 -28.71 -0.09 18.15
CA SER A 513 -28.31 -0.38 19.53
C SER A 513 -28.19 0.89 20.39
N ALA A 514 -27.63 1.97 19.84
CA ALA A 514 -27.50 3.25 20.54
C ALA A 514 -28.86 3.87 20.85
N VAL A 515 -29.82 3.81 19.91
CA VAL A 515 -31.21 4.24 20.12
C VAL A 515 -31.87 3.43 21.24
N LYS A 516 -31.78 2.09 21.19
CA LYS A 516 -32.36 1.19 22.22
C LYS A 516 -31.82 1.50 23.62
N ARG A 517 -30.52 1.78 23.72
CA ARG A 517 -29.82 2.11 24.97
C ARG A 517 -29.95 3.58 25.38
N LYS A 518 -30.60 4.41 24.56
CA LYS A 518 -30.73 5.86 24.75
C LYS A 518 -29.37 6.56 24.88
N ASN A 519 -28.33 6.02 24.23
CA ASN A 519 -26.99 6.61 24.17
C ASN A 519 -26.91 7.56 22.99
N LEU A 520 -27.23 8.83 23.22
CA LEU A 520 -27.35 9.83 22.17
C LEU A 520 -25.99 10.28 21.59
N ASP A 521 -24.93 10.28 22.39
CA ASP A 521 -23.59 10.62 21.91
C ASP A 521 -23.07 9.58 20.92
N LEU A 522 -23.23 8.28 21.24
CA LEU A 522 -22.88 7.20 20.33
C LEU A 522 -23.75 7.21 19.07
N LEU A 523 -25.05 7.51 19.20
CA LEU A 523 -25.96 7.67 18.06
C LEU A 523 -25.49 8.79 17.12
N LEU A 524 -25.23 9.99 17.67
CA LEU A 524 -24.75 11.15 16.92
C LEU A 524 -23.41 10.86 16.23
N TYR A 525 -22.48 10.23 16.95
CA TYR A 525 -21.18 9.81 16.41
C TYR A 525 -21.34 8.90 15.18
N ASN A 526 -22.14 7.82 15.30
CA ASN A 526 -22.37 6.91 14.18
C ASN A 526 -23.10 7.59 13.01
N LEU A 527 -24.09 8.45 13.28
CA LEU A 527 -24.81 9.19 12.24
C LEU A 527 -23.93 10.19 11.50
N ARG A 528 -23.02 10.88 12.21
CA ARG A 528 -22.02 11.77 11.61
C ARG A 528 -21.07 11.00 10.71
N ASN A 529 -20.51 9.91 11.22
CA ASN A 529 -19.60 9.07 10.44
C ASN A 529 -20.28 8.46 9.22
N PHE A 530 -21.52 8.00 9.35
CA PHE A 530 -22.28 7.49 8.22
C PHE A 530 -22.56 8.59 7.18
N LYS A 531 -22.88 9.82 7.61
CA LYS A 531 -23.01 10.99 6.71
C LYS A 531 -21.70 11.33 6.01
N ILE A 532 -20.56 11.27 6.71
CA ILE A 532 -19.23 11.46 6.11
C ILE A 532 -19.01 10.41 5.02
N LEU A 533 -19.18 9.11 5.32
CA LEU A 533 -19.03 8.03 4.35
C LEU A 533 -19.91 8.25 3.10
N LYS A 534 -21.18 8.62 3.32
CA LYS A 534 -22.14 8.96 2.27
C LYS A 534 -21.62 10.09 1.36
N ASN A 535 -21.14 11.17 1.96
CA ASN A 535 -20.66 12.35 1.23
C ASN A 535 -19.33 12.10 0.51
N LEU A 536 -18.48 11.23 1.04
CA LEU A 536 -17.20 10.86 0.43
C LEU A 536 -17.38 9.98 -0.82
N ILE A 537 -18.24 8.96 -0.72
CA ILE A 537 -18.38 7.95 -1.77
C ILE A 537 -19.47 8.31 -2.80
N LYS A 538 -20.52 9.03 -2.40
CA LYS A 538 -21.61 9.53 -3.28
C LYS A 538 -22.26 8.43 -4.14
N GLN A 539 -22.54 7.27 -3.54
CA GLN A 539 -23.22 6.14 -4.21
C GLN A 539 -24.64 5.96 -3.66
N ASN A 540 -25.59 5.65 -4.56
CA ASN A 540 -27.02 5.58 -4.22
C ASN A 540 -27.33 4.60 -3.10
N PHE A 541 -26.72 3.40 -3.11
CA PHE A 541 -26.99 2.39 -2.08
C PHE A 541 -26.56 2.83 -0.66
N ILE A 542 -25.58 3.73 -0.55
CA ILE A 542 -25.12 4.31 0.72
C ILE A 542 -26.10 5.39 1.18
N GLU A 543 -26.54 6.23 0.25
CA GLU A 543 -27.57 7.26 0.48
C GLU A 543 -28.87 6.63 0.99
N ASP A 544 -29.36 5.60 0.29
CA ASP A 544 -30.56 4.86 0.67
C ASP A 544 -30.41 4.25 2.07
N SER A 545 -29.27 3.59 2.33
CA SER A 545 -28.98 2.98 3.62
C SER A 545 -28.87 3.99 4.77
N TYR A 546 -28.36 5.18 4.50
CA TYR A 546 -28.31 6.27 5.46
C TYR A 546 -29.71 6.78 5.77
N ASN A 547 -30.50 7.07 4.73
CA ASN A 547 -31.86 7.59 4.86
C ASN A 547 -32.81 6.61 5.58
N ASP A 548 -32.67 5.31 5.32
CA ASP A 548 -33.37 4.26 6.06
C ASP A 548 -33.02 4.28 7.56
N SER A 549 -31.74 4.51 7.87
CA SER A 549 -31.28 4.61 9.26
C SER A 549 -31.87 5.85 9.95
N ILE A 550 -31.92 6.99 9.25
CA ILE A 550 -32.58 8.20 9.76
C ILE A 550 -34.07 7.96 10.03
N ARG A 551 -34.77 7.32 9.09
CA ARG A 551 -36.19 7.00 9.25
C ARG A 551 -36.43 6.12 10.47
N SER A 552 -35.65 5.05 10.62
CA SER A 552 -35.73 4.14 11.77
C SER A 552 -35.49 4.86 13.11
N VAL A 553 -34.51 5.77 13.16
CA VAL A 553 -34.25 6.61 14.33
C VAL A 553 -35.46 7.49 14.66
N ASN A 554 -36.03 8.18 13.66
CA ASN A 554 -37.19 9.05 13.86
C ASN A 554 -38.42 8.27 14.34
N GLU A 555 -38.72 7.13 13.73
CA GLU A 555 -39.84 6.26 14.13
C GLU A 555 -39.71 5.83 15.59
N LYS A 556 -38.50 5.43 16.03
CA LYS A 556 -38.27 5.00 17.41
C LYS A 556 -38.32 6.15 18.42
N ILE A 557 -37.84 7.33 18.03
CA ILE A 557 -37.96 8.55 18.82
C ILE A 557 -39.43 8.94 19.01
N ASP A 558 -40.24 8.85 17.96
CA ASP A 558 -41.67 9.16 18.02
C ASP A 558 -42.43 8.13 18.87
N GLU A 559 -42.05 6.85 18.81
CA GLU A 559 -42.56 5.81 19.71
C GLU A 559 -42.26 6.12 21.18
N TYR A 560 -41.01 6.45 21.51
CA TYR A 560 -40.63 6.86 22.87
C TYR A 560 -41.38 8.11 23.33
N SER A 561 -41.56 9.09 22.45
CA SER A 561 -42.31 10.31 22.77
C SER A 561 -43.77 10.00 23.11
N LYS A 562 -44.40 9.07 22.38
CA LYS A 562 -45.78 8.61 22.67
C LYS A 562 -45.86 7.85 24.00
N GLU A 563 -44.90 6.98 24.30
CA GLU A 563 -44.85 6.26 25.58
C GLU A 563 -44.69 7.21 26.77
N ILE A 564 -43.81 8.21 26.65
CA ILE A 564 -43.58 9.23 27.68
C ILE A 564 -44.86 10.02 27.96
N ASN A 565 -45.54 10.48 26.90
CA ASN A 565 -46.78 11.23 27.04
C ASN A 565 -47.86 10.38 27.73
N LYS A 566 -47.98 9.10 27.36
CA LYS A 566 -48.94 8.17 27.98
C LYS A 566 -48.65 7.95 29.47
N ASP A 567 -47.38 7.79 29.84
CA ASP A 567 -46.96 7.64 31.24
C ASP A 567 -47.26 8.92 32.04
N PHE A 568 -47.01 10.09 31.45
CA PHE A 568 -47.29 11.38 32.06
C PHE A 568 -48.79 11.61 32.27
N ASP A 569 -49.60 11.35 31.24
CA ASP A 569 -51.06 11.45 31.31
C ASP A 569 -51.61 10.51 32.40
N ARG A 570 -51.06 9.30 32.54
CA ARG A 570 -51.43 8.39 33.63
C ARG A 570 -51.14 8.99 35.01
N CYS A 571 -49.99 9.62 35.20
CA CYS A 571 -49.63 10.27 36.47
C CYS A 571 -50.50 11.49 36.77
N LEU A 572 -50.96 12.23 35.75
CA LEU A 572 -51.90 13.35 35.93
C LEU A 572 -53.31 12.90 36.34
N ILE A 573 -53.74 11.74 35.84
CA ILE A 573 -55.09 11.20 36.10
C ILE A 573 -55.14 10.47 37.46
N SER A 574 -54.02 9.90 37.92
CA SER A 574 -53.99 9.18 39.20
C SER A 574 -54.26 10.12 40.37
N HIS A 575 -55.10 9.69 41.32
CA HIS A 575 -55.43 10.46 42.52
C HIS A 575 -54.35 10.33 43.61
N ASP A 576 -53.30 9.56 43.35
CA ASP A 576 -52.21 9.25 44.29
C ASP A 576 -51.15 10.37 44.38
N GLY A 577 -51.27 11.43 43.57
CA GLY A 577 -50.30 12.51 43.48
C GLY A 577 -48.98 12.10 42.80
N PHE A 578 -48.11 13.08 42.54
CA PHE A 578 -46.79 12.82 41.97
C PHE A 578 -45.85 12.24 43.02
N LYS A 579 -45.25 11.08 42.72
CA LYS A 579 -44.15 10.53 43.52
C LYS A 579 -42.81 11.12 43.08
N GLU A 580 -41.82 11.06 43.94
CA GLU A 580 -40.45 11.50 43.62
C GLU A 580 -39.87 10.74 42.40
N GLU A 581 -40.21 9.45 42.28
CA GLU A 581 -39.89 8.61 41.12
C GLU A 581 -40.45 9.17 39.81
N ASP A 582 -41.68 9.72 39.82
CA ASP A 582 -42.30 10.32 38.63
C ASP A 582 -41.56 11.60 38.21
N ILE A 583 -41.14 12.42 39.18
CA ILE A 583 -40.38 13.66 38.93
C ILE A 583 -39.00 13.32 38.34
N LEU A 584 -38.31 12.30 38.88
CA LEU A 584 -37.02 11.84 38.35
C LEU A 584 -37.16 11.30 36.93
N LYS A 585 -38.20 10.49 36.69
CA LYS A 585 -38.51 9.96 35.37
C LYS A 585 -38.81 11.08 34.37
N TYR A 586 -39.56 12.10 34.79
CA TYR A 586 -39.85 13.28 33.96
C TYR A 586 -38.60 14.11 33.65
N LYS A 587 -37.74 14.40 34.65
CA LYS A 587 -36.48 15.11 34.42
C LYS A 587 -35.58 14.36 33.43
N TYR A 588 -35.48 13.04 33.57
CA TYR A 588 -34.77 12.19 32.64
C TYR A 588 -35.33 12.33 31.21
N PHE A 589 -36.65 12.23 31.05
CA PHE A 589 -37.30 12.36 29.75
C PHE A 589 -37.18 13.75 29.14
N HIS A 590 -37.31 14.81 29.95
CA HIS A 590 -37.14 16.17 29.49
C HIS A 590 -35.73 16.40 28.93
N ASN A 591 -34.69 15.93 29.63
CA ASN A 591 -33.32 15.98 29.14
C ASN A 591 -33.15 15.15 27.85
N TYR A 592 -33.71 13.95 27.81
CA TYR A 592 -33.68 13.08 26.63
C TYR A 592 -34.35 13.73 25.41
N ILE A 593 -35.51 14.38 25.59
CA ILE A 593 -36.23 15.11 24.55
C ILE A 593 -35.43 16.34 24.08
N GLN A 594 -34.82 17.10 24.98
CA GLN A 594 -33.94 18.22 24.60
C GLN A 594 -32.74 17.76 23.75
N GLN A 595 -32.14 16.62 24.10
CA GLN A 595 -31.04 16.05 23.32
C GLN A 595 -31.53 15.46 21.98
N ILE A 596 -32.72 14.87 21.94
CA ILE A 596 -33.40 14.50 20.69
C ILE A 596 -33.66 15.73 19.83
N GLN A 597 -34.01 16.88 20.40
CA GLN A 597 -34.23 18.09 19.62
C GLN A 597 -32.92 18.55 18.96
N LYS A 598 -31.79 18.53 19.68
CA LYS A 598 -30.47 18.77 19.09
C LYS A 598 -30.15 17.79 17.95
N LEU A 599 -30.54 16.52 18.11
CA LEU A 599 -30.43 15.51 17.06
C LEU A 599 -31.34 15.83 15.88
N LYS A 600 -32.59 16.25 16.10
CA LYS A 600 -33.54 16.67 15.05
C LYS A 600 -33.04 17.91 14.31
N ASP A 601 -32.43 18.87 15.00
CA ASP A 601 -31.82 20.05 14.38
C ASP A 601 -30.64 19.62 13.48
N TYR A 602 -29.80 18.69 13.95
CA TYR A 602 -28.74 18.08 13.14
C TYR A 602 -29.29 17.33 11.91
N LEU A 603 -30.41 16.61 12.06
CA LEU A 603 -31.05 15.85 10.99
C LEU A 603 -31.84 16.73 10.00
N GLY A 604 -32.37 17.86 10.46
CA GLY A 604 -33.15 18.84 9.69
C GLY A 604 -32.32 19.92 9.00
N SER A 605 -31.03 20.02 9.30
CA SER A 605 -30.05 20.84 8.57
C SER A 605 -29.55 20.18 7.27
N ASN A 606 -30.26 19.18 6.77
CA ASN A 606 -29.93 18.40 5.56
C ASN A 606 -30.58 18.97 4.31
#